data_AF-A0A158DE74-F1
#
_entry.id   AF-A0A158DE74-F1
#
_cell.length_a   1.000
_cell.length_b   1.000
_cell.length_c   1.000
_cell.angle_alpha   90.00
_cell.angle_beta   90.00
_cell.angle_gamma   90.00
#
_symmetry.space_group_name_H-M   'P 1'
#
loop_
_entity.id
_entity.type
_entity.pdbx_description
1 polymer ?
#
loop_
_entity_poly.entity_id
_entity_poly.type
_entity_poly.pdbx_seq_one_letter_code
_entity_poly.pdbx_strand_id
1 'polypeptide(L)'
;MQGKPVAPDARAEPYAQVQDGPIAAVPIGRHRGETFALPSKITTLAGLCRRFDVNLYKYLVLPGAEVARKLSDLLVDIATVTEECDVPRLYYGTILRSWNAGQFSRPDNIRMTRLRAHPNIPDFTIKVRAGEQEEKGINDESKGRIVLFWGKITANGVGFAVSRLSWGEFALLPEKYQKLLAHR
;
A
#
# COMPACT_ATOMS: atom_id res chain seq x y z
N MET A 1 9.57 -2.25 -10.15
CA MET A 1 8.13 -2.00 -9.92
C MET A 1 7.73 -0.75 -10.67
N GLN A 2 6.50 -0.67 -11.18
CA GLN A 2 6.06 0.32 -12.18
C GLN A 2 6.07 1.76 -11.65
N GLY A 3 6.58 2.69 -12.46
CA GLY A 3 6.53 4.13 -12.20
C GLY A 3 5.11 4.70 -12.33
N LYS A 4 4.98 6.00 -12.06
CA LYS A 4 3.72 6.76 -12.19
C LYS A 4 3.03 6.42 -13.52
N PRO A 5 1.71 6.12 -13.54
CA PRO A 5 0.98 5.96 -14.80
C PRO A 5 1.10 7.24 -15.62
N VAL A 6 1.62 7.14 -16.83
CA VAL A 6 1.62 8.23 -17.81
C VAL A 6 0.25 8.22 -18.49
N ALA A 7 -0.42 9.37 -18.54
CA ALA A 7 -1.67 9.50 -19.29
C ALA A 7 -1.40 9.25 -20.79
N PRO A 8 -2.23 8.46 -21.49
CA PRO A 8 -2.04 8.25 -22.92
C PRO A 8 -2.21 9.56 -23.68
N ASP A 9 -1.28 9.84 -24.60
CA ASP A 9 -1.36 10.98 -25.51
C ASP A 9 -2.52 10.76 -26.48
N ALA A 10 -3.47 11.71 -26.47
CA ALA A 10 -4.73 11.57 -27.18
C ALA A 10 -4.56 11.95 -28.66
N ARG A 11 -4.25 10.95 -29.49
CA ARG A 11 -4.72 10.90 -30.88
C ARG A 11 -5.42 9.56 -31.10
N ALA A 12 -6.76 9.61 -31.09
CA ALA A 12 -7.59 8.47 -31.39
C ALA A 12 -7.56 8.20 -32.89
N GLU A 13 -6.83 7.16 -33.31
CA GLU A 13 -6.99 6.55 -34.62
C GLU A 13 -8.18 5.55 -34.58
N PRO A 14 -8.94 5.36 -35.68
CA PRO A 14 -10.14 4.53 -35.67
C PRO A 14 -9.84 3.06 -35.39
N TYR A 15 -10.70 2.42 -34.60
CA TYR A 15 -10.57 1.01 -34.20
C TYR A 15 -10.63 0.05 -35.41
N ALA A 16 -9.53 -0.65 -35.68
CA ALA A 16 -9.51 -1.85 -36.50
C ALA A 16 -9.75 -3.09 -35.60
N GLN A 17 -10.70 -3.94 -35.98
CA GLN A 17 -10.96 -5.23 -35.32
C GLN A 17 -9.91 -6.26 -35.75
N VAL A 18 -9.15 -6.85 -34.82
CA VAL A 18 -8.34 -8.07 -35.05
C VAL A 18 -8.24 -8.95 -33.78
N GLN A 19 -8.88 -10.12 -33.90
CA GLN A 19 -8.52 -11.51 -33.55
C GLN A 19 -8.05 -11.93 -32.13
N ASP A 20 -8.59 -13.09 -31.75
CA ASP A 20 -8.43 -13.86 -30.51
C ASP A 20 -6.98 -14.01 -29.99
N GLY A 21 -6.78 -13.62 -28.73
CA GLY A 21 -5.59 -14.00 -27.96
C GLY A 21 -5.67 -15.46 -27.49
N PRO A 22 -4.54 -16.15 -27.28
CA PRO A 22 -4.51 -17.60 -27.11
C PRO A 22 -5.26 -18.06 -25.85
N ILE A 23 -6.15 -19.03 -26.05
CA ILE A 23 -6.84 -19.76 -24.98
C ILE A 23 -5.81 -20.64 -24.27
N ALA A 24 -5.49 -20.31 -23.02
CA ALA A 24 -4.70 -21.19 -22.17
C ALA A 24 -5.61 -22.27 -21.55
N ALA A 25 -5.71 -23.42 -22.22
CA ALA A 25 -6.29 -24.62 -21.65
C ALA A 25 -5.23 -25.33 -20.79
N VAL A 26 -5.40 -25.34 -19.47
CA VAL A 26 -4.66 -26.25 -18.59
C VAL A 26 -5.68 -27.10 -17.84
N PRO A 27 -5.69 -28.43 -18.01
CA PRO A 27 -6.59 -29.31 -17.28
C PRO A 27 -6.07 -29.50 -15.86
N ILE A 28 -6.92 -29.28 -14.86
CA ILE A 28 -6.70 -29.78 -13.50
C ILE A 28 -7.94 -30.56 -13.08
N GLY A 29 -7.70 -31.81 -12.69
CA GLY A 29 -8.69 -32.84 -12.48
C GLY A 29 -9.74 -32.52 -11.42
N ARG A 30 -10.96 -32.98 -11.72
CA ARG A 30 -12.07 -33.37 -10.83
C ARG A 30 -11.90 -32.96 -9.35
N HIS A 31 -12.36 -31.77 -8.97
CA HIS A 31 -12.93 -31.53 -7.65
C HIS A 31 -14.08 -30.50 -7.76
N ARG A 32 -15.12 -30.73 -6.96
CA ARG A 32 -16.43 -30.08 -7.01
C ARG A 32 -16.35 -28.56 -6.76
N GLY A 33 -16.84 -27.77 -7.71
CA GLY A 33 -17.78 -26.68 -7.42
C GLY A 33 -17.35 -25.43 -6.65
N GLU A 34 -16.06 -25.14 -6.46
CA GLU A 34 -15.62 -23.83 -5.95
C GLU A 34 -14.79 -23.09 -7.00
N THR A 35 -15.33 -21.98 -7.48
CA THR A 35 -14.64 -21.06 -8.39
C THR A 35 -13.42 -20.46 -7.68
N PHE A 36 -12.23 -21.01 -7.96
CA PHE A 36 -10.98 -20.44 -7.48
C PHE A 36 -10.71 -19.13 -8.25
N ALA A 37 -10.97 -18.00 -7.61
CA ALA A 37 -10.57 -16.71 -8.14
C ALA A 37 -9.03 -16.68 -8.18
N LEU A 38 -8.46 -16.67 -9.38
CA LEU A 38 -7.03 -16.42 -9.60
C LEU A 38 -6.57 -15.22 -8.76
N PRO A 39 -5.36 -15.24 -8.17
CA PRO A 39 -4.86 -14.11 -7.39
C PRO A 39 -4.93 -12.86 -8.26
N SER A 40 -5.74 -11.90 -7.84
CA SER A 40 -5.84 -10.61 -8.52
C SER A 40 -4.43 -10.00 -8.49
N LYS A 41 -3.85 -9.64 -9.64
CA LYS A 41 -2.57 -8.90 -9.69
C LYS A 41 -2.80 -7.49 -9.14
N ILE A 42 -2.80 -7.34 -7.82
CA ILE A 42 -2.85 -6.02 -7.18
C ILE A 42 -1.45 -5.42 -7.36
N THR A 43 -1.34 -4.48 -8.29
CA THR A 43 -0.07 -3.83 -8.65
C THR A 43 0.29 -2.67 -7.73
N THR A 44 -0.67 -2.14 -6.97
CA THR A 44 -0.49 -0.97 -6.09
C THR A 44 -1.34 -1.06 -4.82
N LEU A 45 -0.90 -0.42 -3.74
CA LEU A 45 -1.72 -0.34 -2.51
C LEU A 45 -2.99 0.49 -2.68
N ALA A 46 -3.02 1.45 -3.62
CA ALA A 46 -4.26 2.17 -3.94
C ALA A 46 -5.33 1.20 -4.48
N GLY A 47 -4.94 0.24 -5.33
CA GLY A 47 -5.83 -0.82 -5.81
C GLY A 47 -6.31 -1.73 -4.67
N LEU A 48 -5.44 -2.04 -3.71
CA LEU A 48 -5.78 -2.81 -2.51
C LEU A 48 -6.86 -2.09 -1.67
N CYS A 49 -6.76 -0.77 -1.52
CA CYS A 49 -7.65 0.05 -0.70
C CYS A 49 -9.06 0.28 -1.29
N ARG A 50 -9.26 0.20 -2.62
CA ARG A 50 -10.54 0.62 -3.28
C ARG A 50 -11.77 -0.21 -2.86
N ARG A 51 -11.58 -1.49 -2.55
CA ARG A 51 -12.62 -2.41 -2.06
C ARG A 51 -12.12 -3.14 -0.82
N PHE A 52 -11.61 -2.39 0.14
CA PHE A 52 -10.88 -2.96 1.27
C PHE A 52 -11.71 -3.95 2.09
N ASP A 53 -13.00 -3.69 2.27
CA ASP A 53 -13.96 -4.62 2.88
C ASP A 53 -13.96 -6.02 2.27
N VAL A 54 -13.90 -6.10 0.94
CA VAL A 54 -13.84 -7.37 0.21
C VAL A 54 -12.40 -7.89 0.18
N ASN A 55 -11.44 -7.02 -0.10
CA ASN A 55 -10.03 -7.38 -0.28
C ASN A 55 -9.39 -7.89 1.03
N LEU A 56 -9.87 -7.44 2.19
CA LEU A 56 -9.42 -7.89 3.50
C LEU A 56 -9.52 -9.41 3.66
N TYR A 57 -10.50 -10.03 3.01
CA TYR A 57 -10.73 -11.46 3.09
C TYR A 57 -10.24 -12.25 1.88
N LYS A 58 -9.63 -11.59 0.89
CA LYS A 58 -9.06 -12.26 -0.28
C LYS A 58 -7.68 -12.84 0.03
N TYR A 59 -7.40 -13.96 -0.61
CA TYR A 59 -6.06 -14.54 -0.65
C TYR A 59 -5.23 -13.84 -1.73
N LEU A 60 -4.02 -13.43 -1.35
CA LEU A 60 -3.07 -12.70 -2.18
C LEU A 60 -1.72 -13.43 -2.14
N VAL A 61 -1.06 -13.50 -3.29
CA VAL A 61 0.33 -13.92 -3.39
C VAL A 61 1.19 -12.65 -3.38
N LEU A 62 1.99 -12.47 -2.32
CA LEU A 62 2.91 -11.34 -2.22
C LEU A 62 4.15 -11.56 -3.10
N PRO A 63 4.86 -10.50 -3.51
CA PRO A 63 6.13 -10.64 -4.20
C PRO A 63 7.11 -11.49 -3.38
N GLY A 64 7.61 -12.59 -3.97
CA GLY A 64 8.53 -13.51 -3.31
C GLY A 64 7.88 -14.58 -2.43
N ALA A 65 6.54 -14.63 -2.35
CA ALA A 65 5.83 -15.69 -1.64
C ALA A 65 5.37 -16.80 -2.59
N GLU A 66 5.46 -18.06 -2.14
CA GLU A 66 5.00 -19.24 -2.90
C GLU A 66 3.53 -19.57 -2.62
N VAL A 67 3.00 -19.11 -1.48
CA VAL A 67 1.66 -19.46 -1.00
C VAL A 67 0.81 -18.20 -0.84
N ALA A 68 -0.44 -18.28 -1.32
CA ALA A 68 -1.41 -17.22 -1.13
C ALA A 68 -1.84 -17.13 0.35
N ARG A 69 -1.90 -15.92 0.89
CA ARG A 69 -2.37 -15.66 2.27
C ARG A 69 -3.47 -14.63 2.27
N LYS A 70 -4.37 -14.70 3.25
CA LYS A 70 -5.45 -13.74 3.41
C LYS A 70 -4.86 -12.36 3.73
N LEU A 71 -5.37 -11.29 3.12
CA LEU A 71 -4.88 -9.93 3.38
C LEU A 71 -4.91 -9.59 4.87
N SER A 72 -5.97 -10.00 5.57
CA SER A 72 -6.10 -9.82 7.02
C SER A 72 -4.96 -10.41 7.84
N ASP A 73 -4.27 -11.42 7.33
CA ASP A 73 -3.21 -12.14 8.03
C ASP A 73 -1.83 -11.59 7.66
N LEU A 74 -1.78 -10.74 6.63
CA LEU A 74 -0.57 -10.08 6.13
C LEU A 74 -0.40 -8.67 6.71
N LEU A 75 -1.48 -8.04 7.17
CA LEU A 75 -1.49 -6.69 7.71
C LEU A 75 -0.88 -6.65 9.11
N VAL A 76 0.14 -5.82 9.27
CA VAL A 76 0.82 -5.58 10.55
C VAL A 76 0.54 -4.15 11.03
N ASP A 77 0.05 -4.00 12.25
CA ASP A 77 -0.16 -2.69 12.86
C ASP A 77 1.18 -2.11 13.35
N ILE A 78 1.51 -0.90 12.92
CA ILE A 78 2.69 -0.15 13.41
C ILE A 78 2.65 0.08 14.93
N ALA A 79 1.47 0.15 15.54
CA ALA A 79 1.33 0.24 16.99
C ALA A 79 1.81 -1.02 17.73
N THR A 80 2.08 -2.13 17.02
CA THR A 80 2.59 -3.39 17.59
C THR A 80 4.07 -3.66 17.28
N VAL A 81 4.71 -2.83 16.46
CA VAL A 81 6.09 -3.05 16.04
C VAL A 81 7.06 -2.51 17.09
N THR A 82 7.99 -3.36 17.53
CA THR A 82 9.05 -3.03 18.49
C THR A 82 10.47 -3.17 17.94
N GLU A 83 10.62 -3.69 16.72
CA GLU A 83 11.93 -4.04 16.14
C GLU A 83 12.01 -3.62 14.66
N GLU A 84 13.24 -3.50 14.18
CA GLU A 84 13.53 -3.32 12.76
C GLU A 84 13.17 -4.58 11.96
N CYS A 85 12.89 -4.41 10.67
CA CYS A 85 12.60 -5.52 9.77
C CYS A 85 13.15 -5.21 8.38
N ASP A 86 14.19 -5.95 8.00
CA ASP A 86 14.89 -5.83 6.72
C ASP A 86 14.16 -6.55 5.57
N VAL A 87 13.15 -7.34 5.88
CA VAL A 87 12.21 -7.95 4.92
C VAL A 87 10.98 -7.04 4.76
N PRO A 88 10.61 -6.64 3.53
CA PRO A 88 9.41 -5.85 3.32
C PRO A 88 8.14 -6.60 3.76
N ARG A 89 7.25 -5.92 4.48
CA ARG A 89 5.93 -6.43 4.85
C ARG A 89 4.85 -5.39 4.60
N LEU A 90 3.59 -5.82 4.72
CA LEU A 90 2.44 -4.94 4.58
C LEU A 90 2.03 -4.40 5.95
N TYR A 91 2.19 -3.09 6.13
CA TYR A 91 1.89 -2.40 7.37
C TYR A 91 0.71 -1.46 7.21
N TYR A 92 0.06 -1.14 8.33
CA TYR A 92 -0.83 -0.01 8.45
C TYR A 92 -0.57 0.77 9.73
N GLY A 93 -0.91 2.06 9.74
CA GLY A 93 -0.82 2.87 10.94
C GLY A 93 -1.66 4.12 10.88
N THR A 94 -2.06 4.62 12.06
CA THR A 94 -2.78 5.90 12.18
C THR A 94 -1.81 7.07 12.13
N ILE A 95 -2.09 8.04 11.27
CA ILE A 95 -1.31 9.28 11.15
C ILE A 95 -1.59 10.17 12.37
N LEU A 96 -0.53 10.57 13.08
CA LEU A 96 -0.59 11.54 14.17
C LEU A 96 -0.42 12.98 13.66
N ARG A 97 0.48 13.17 12.69
CA ARG A 97 0.74 14.42 11.99
C ARG A 97 1.52 14.16 10.71
N SER A 98 1.42 15.07 9.75
CA SER A 98 2.25 15.09 8.55
C SER A 98 2.71 16.52 8.30
N TRP A 99 3.95 16.71 7.83
CA TRP A 99 4.49 18.04 7.54
C TRP A 99 5.59 17.98 6.49
N ASN A 100 5.71 19.03 5.69
CA ASN A 100 6.83 19.23 4.79
C ASN A 100 8.08 19.62 5.61
N ALA A 101 9.20 18.89 5.50
CA ALA A 101 10.39 19.10 6.32
C ALA A 101 11.37 20.16 5.75
N GLY A 102 11.02 20.84 4.66
CA GLY A 102 11.81 21.96 4.13
C GLY A 102 11.37 23.31 4.70
N GLN A 103 12.27 24.30 4.63
CA GLN A 103 12.00 25.70 5.05
C GLN A 103 10.82 26.31 4.29
N PHE A 104 10.68 25.97 3.01
CA PHE A 104 9.57 26.38 2.15
C PHE A 104 8.86 25.13 1.65
N SER A 105 7.53 25.13 1.62
CA SER A 105 6.77 23.97 1.12
C SER A 105 7.03 23.78 -0.37
N ARG A 106 7.77 22.72 -0.72
CA ARG A 106 8.06 22.32 -2.10
C ARG A 106 7.78 20.83 -2.29
N PRO A 107 7.34 20.40 -3.48
CA PRO A 107 6.95 19.01 -3.75
C PRO A 107 8.11 18.01 -3.72
N ASP A 108 9.34 18.48 -3.93
CA ASP A 108 10.58 17.70 -3.88
C ASP A 108 11.14 17.49 -2.47
N ASN A 109 10.74 18.31 -1.51
CA ASN A 109 11.11 18.13 -0.11
C ASN A 109 10.58 16.80 0.43
N ILE A 110 11.25 16.25 1.45
CA ILE A 110 10.70 15.14 2.20
C ILE A 110 9.54 15.64 3.08
N ARG A 111 8.38 15.01 2.94
CA ARG A 111 7.30 15.11 3.92
C ARG A 111 7.46 13.99 4.94
N MET A 112 7.44 14.38 6.21
CA MET A 112 7.52 13.47 7.34
C MET A 112 6.08 13.19 7.80
N THR A 113 5.65 11.93 7.72
CA THR A 113 4.33 11.51 8.19
C THR A 113 4.51 10.63 9.41
N ARG A 114 4.23 11.19 10.59
CA ARG A 114 4.39 10.50 11.89
C ARG A 114 3.18 9.61 12.14
N LEU A 115 3.44 8.34 12.46
CA LEU A 115 2.41 7.36 12.81
C LEU A 115 2.36 7.13 14.32
N ARG A 116 1.23 6.61 14.79
CA ARG A 116 1.12 6.07 16.15
C ARG A 116 2.00 4.82 16.23
N ALA A 117 3.08 4.92 17.01
CA ALA A 117 4.00 3.82 17.26
C ALA A 117 3.59 3.03 18.51
N HIS A 118 4.23 1.88 18.71
CA HIS A 118 4.18 1.15 19.97
C HIS A 118 4.67 2.04 21.14
N PRO A 119 4.12 1.92 22.38
CA PRO A 119 4.49 2.77 23.51
C PRO A 119 5.99 2.81 23.86
N ASN A 120 6.71 1.71 23.60
CA ASN A 120 8.16 1.61 23.84
C ASN A 120 9.02 2.17 22.69
N ILE A 121 8.40 2.59 21.59
CA ILE A 121 9.11 3.15 20.44
C ILE A 121 8.88 4.66 20.41
N PRO A 122 9.93 5.50 20.57
CA PRO A 122 9.79 6.94 20.65
C PRO A 122 9.04 7.56 19.47
N ASP A 123 9.31 7.06 18.26
CA ASP A 123 8.57 7.44 17.07
C ASP A 123 8.62 6.47 15.91
N PHE A 124 7.63 6.61 15.00
CA PHE A 124 7.62 5.97 13.70
C PHE A 124 7.27 6.99 12.62
N THR A 125 8.08 7.12 11.57
CA THR A 125 7.88 8.13 10.52
C THR A 125 7.99 7.56 9.10
N ILE A 126 7.00 7.83 8.25
CA ILE A 126 7.11 7.63 6.79
C ILE A 126 7.82 8.85 6.19
N LYS A 127 8.88 8.60 5.40
CA LYS A 127 9.69 9.63 4.72
C LYS A 127 9.62 9.47 3.21
N VAL A 128 8.77 10.27 2.56
CA VAL A 128 8.56 10.28 1.10
C VAL A 128 8.46 11.73 0.63
N ARG A 129 8.78 11.99 -0.64
CA ARG A 129 8.64 13.33 -1.24
C ARG A 129 7.23 13.89 -1.05
N ALA A 130 7.16 15.19 -0.83
CA ALA A 130 5.94 15.91 -0.52
C ALA A 130 4.88 15.74 -1.61
N GLY A 131 5.25 15.90 -2.88
CA GLY A 131 4.32 15.77 -4.00
C GLY A 131 3.73 14.37 -4.13
N GLU A 132 4.52 13.31 -3.90
CA GLU A 132 4.03 11.93 -3.97
C GLU A 132 3.03 11.61 -2.84
N GLN A 133 3.22 12.21 -1.67
CA GLN A 133 2.29 12.08 -0.54
C GLN A 133 1.00 12.87 -0.78
N GLU A 134 1.12 14.11 -1.27
CA GLU A 134 -0.02 14.98 -1.58
C GLU A 134 -0.92 14.41 -2.68
N GLU A 135 -0.34 13.80 -3.72
CA GLU A 135 -1.10 13.08 -4.77
C GLU A 135 -1.99 11.96 -4.21
N LYS A 136 -1.66 11.44 -3.01
CA LYS A 136 -2.42 10.40 -2.30
C LYS A 136 -3.28 10.96 -1.17
N GLY A 137 -3.37 12.28 -1.07
CA GLY A 137 -4.11 12.99 -0.03
C GLY A 137 -3.43 13.00 1.33
N ILE A 138 -2.13 12.70 1.43
CA ILE A 138 -1.36 12.80 2.67
C ILE A 138 -0.73 14.20 2.76
N ASN A 139 -1.30 15.00 3.65
CA ASN A 139 -0.97 16.40 3.91
C ASN A 139 -1.14 16.73 5.40
N ASP A 140 -1.02 18.01 5.75
CA ASP A 140 -1.03 18.48 7.14
C ASP A 140 -2.38 18.24 7.85
N GLU A 141 -3.46 18.03 7.09
CA GLU A 141 -4.82 17.72 7.58
C GLU A 141 -5.07 16.21 7.75
N SER A 142 -4.11 15.36 7.41
CA SER A 142 -4.28 13.89 7.40
C SER A 142 -4.28 13.23 8.78
N LYS A 143 -4.34 14.00 9.87
CA LYS A 143 -4.38 13.47 11.24
C LYS A 143 -5.58 12.53 11.42
N GLY A 144 -5.35 11.38 12.05
CA GLY A 144 -6.37 10.37 12.31
C GLY A 144 -6.63 9.43 11.12
N ARG A 145 -6.10 9.72 9.93
CA ARG A 145 -6.21 8.85 8.76
C ARG A 145 -5.32 7.62 8.90
N ILE A 146 -5.74 6.50 8.34
CA ILE A 146 -4.93 5.28 8.24
C ILE A 146 -4.21 5.25 6.89
N VAL A 147 -2.90 5.03 6.93
CA VAL A 147 -2.06 4.75 5.77
C VAL A 147 -1.66 3.28 5.76
N LEU A 148 -1.72 2.66 4.58
CA LEU A 148 -1.13 1.35 4.33
C LEU A 148 0.17 1.54 3.53
N PHE A 149 1.18 0.73 3.82
CA PHE A 149 2.44 0.73 3.07
C PHE A 149 3.12 -0.64 3.03
N TRP A 150 3.86 -0.89 1.96
CA TRP A 150 4.71 -2.06 1.76
C TRP A 150 6.17 -1.64 1.83
N GLY A 151 6.90 -2.06 2.85
CA GLY A 151 8.28 -1.60 3.02
C GLY A 151 9.03 -2.27 4.16
N LYS A 152 10.30 -1.91 4.28
CA LYS A 152 11.18 -2.32 5.38
C LYS A 152 11.10 -1.31 6.52
N ILE A 153 11.27 -1.77 7.75
CA ILE A 153 11.36 -0.90 8.92
C ILE A 153 12.84 -0.77 9.29
N THR A 154 13.32 0.47 9.34
CA THR A 154 14.73 0.79 9.61
C THR A 154 14.85 1.75 10.79
N ALA A 155 15.97 1.70 11.50
CA ALA A 155 16.33 2.71 12.49
C ALA A 155 16.28 4.14 11.92
N ASN A 156 15.85 5.08 12.76
CA ASN A 156 15.87 6.51 12.48
C ASN A 156 16.10 7.29 13.78
N GLY A 157 17.36 7.53 14.11
CA GLY A 157 17.72 8.04 15.44
C GLY A 157 17.33 7.03 16.51
N VAL A 158 16.53 7.47 17.49
CA VAL A 158 16.01 6.61 18.57
C VAL A 158 14.67 5.93 18.24
N GLY A 159 14.08 6.26 17.09
CA GLY A 159 12.82 5.69 16.62
C GLY A 159 13.00 4.89 15.33
N PHE A 160 11.88 4.64 14.65
CA PHE A 160 11.84 3.90 13.39
C PHE A 160 11.32 4.76 12.24
N ALA A 161 11.67 4.33 11.04
CA ALA A 161 11.12 4.90 9.83
C ALA A 161 10.94 3.86 8.74
N VAL A 162 10.10 4.24 7.78
CA VAL A 162 10.13 3.67 6.44
C VAL A 162 10.46 4.80 5.47
N SER A 163 11.40 4.54 4.57
CA SER A 163 11.89 5.51 3.60
C SER A 163 11.97 4.86 2.23
N ARG A 164 12.07 5.68 1.17
CA ARG A 164 12.22 5.23 -0.23
C ARG A 164 11.05 4.35 -0.72
N LEU A 165 9.85 4.56 -0.17
CA LEU A 165 8.65 4.01 -0.75
C LEU A 165 8.42 4.64 -2.12
N SER A 166 8.18 3.80 -3.11
CA SER A 166 7.76 4.20 -4.44
C SER A 166 6.28 4.58 -4.43
N TRP A 167 5.84 5.34 -5.43
CA TRP A 167 4.45 5.76 -5.58
C TRP A 167 3.42 4.62 -5.46
N GLY A 168 3.72 3.39 -5.91
CA GLY A 168 2.79 2.24 -5.79
C GLY A 168 2.70 1.60 -4.40
N GLU A 169 3.65 1.90 -3.50
CA GLU A 169 3.91 1.13 -2.28
C GLU A 169 3.22 1.70 -1.03
N PHE A 170 2.46 2.78 -1.17
CA PHE A 170 1.68 3.34 -0.07
C PHE A 170 0.37 3.97 -0.55
N ALA A 171 -0.64 4.01 0.31
CA ALA A 171 -1.92 4.67 0.04
C ALA A 171 -2.68 4.97 1.33
N LEU A 172 -3.51 6.01 1.31
CA LEU A 172 -4.51 6.20 2.34
C LEU A 172 -5.62 5.16 2.22
N LEU A 173 -6.06 4.65 3.36
CA LEU A 173 -7.29 3.90 3.46
C LEU A 173 -8.48 4.87 3.34
N PRO A 174 -9.49 4.58 2.51
CA PRO A 174 -10.74 5.32 2.50
C PRO A 174 -11.39 5.31 3.88
N GLU A 175 -11.92 6.45 4.31
CA GLU A 175 -12.37 6.63 5.70
C GLU A 175 -13.44 5.62 6.14
N LYS A 176 -14.35 5.28 5.23
CA LYS A 176 -15.40 4.28 5.44
C LYS A 176 -14.87 2.90 5.86
N TYR A 177 -13.62 2.58 5.57
CA TYR A 177 -12.99 1.30 5.90
C TYR A 177 -12.12 1.34 7.16
N GLN A 178 -11.87 2.51 7.75
CA GLN A 178 -10.98 2.62 8.92
C GLN A 178 -11.46 1.80 10.11
N LYS A 179 -12.77 1.69 10.29
CA LYS A 179 -13.37 0.86 11.35
C LYS A 179 -13.03 -0.63 11.24
N LEU A 180 -12.67 -1.12 10.05
CA LEU A 180 -12.27 -2.51 9.84
C LEU A 180 -10.90 -2.83 10.45
N LEU A 181 -10.09 -1.81 10.75
CA LEU A 181 -8.77 -1.95 11.36
C LEU A 181 -8.69 -1.39 12.78
N ALA A 182 -9.68 -0.61 13.23
CA ALA A 182 -9.69 0.01 14.56
C ALA A 182 -10.00 -0.96 15.71
N HIS A 183 -10.48 -2.18 15.41
CA HIS A 183 -10.87 -3.21 16.38
C HIS A 183 -9.98 -4.45 16.33
N ARG A 184 -8.79 -4.32 15.73
CA ARG A 184 -7.75 -5.36 15.69
C ARG A 184 -6.60 -4.97 16.59
#